data_AF-A0A7S0IB04-F1
#
_entry.id   AF-A0A7S0IB04-F1
#
_cell.length_a   1.000
_cell.length_b   1.000
_cell.length_c   1.000
_cell.angle_alpha   90.00
_cell.angle_beta   90.00
_cell.angle_gamma   90.00
#
_symmetry.space_group_name_H-M   'P 1'
#
loop_
_entity.id
_entity.type
_entity.pdbx_description
1 polymer ?
#
loop_
_entity_poly.entity_id
_entity_poly.type
_entity_poly.pdbx_seq_one_letter_code
_entity_poly.pdbx_strand_id
1 'polypeptide(L)'
;QVNELRDALECAEGALEASDSRRADALDALRKEFDDRLRETIATKDSERSELAASAEDEKARLRASLADVVAQSEHAVNDAVQSAYATWRVEELEPAVAARQADVRRLERELADAESRCSTLSDRCSTDSEARERRCIEVAALRAKWQTERDARVAEQSSHRRAWAEEQRRLQRRFDDEITALNDELRVRLGYTDAEAAVGLAAYSVGKPLRFKRAPFPVTAEAAQSATAKRDAVASLFDGQTLPRIVSMMHQSTDDEHRSRESSSEDVRAHACKIVANLAAIDERNAVRVVQEGGLRAILRIFGGFAAGLNSESTCRVATGALANVAMAEANQAQILRGGAMELLAMFAGACVDPTSARMVAGCVANLCGFDASAEENLLHECGVLALVLRVAERWVPTSQEVRTQVARALANYAKCDGGKMRVATRPGALALAFRLASDENDSIARRHARSALCEVATDLDVGAGAVRDVPGAVALLRHLA
;
A
#
# COMPACT_ATOMS: atom_id res chain seq x y z
N GLN A 1 1.25 -138.64 -64.93
CA GLN A 1 2.46 -137.80 -65.05
C GLN A 1 2.13 -136.30 -65.12
N VAL A 2 1.46 -135.75 -66.14
CA VAL A 2 1.19 -134.29 -66.20
C VAL A 2 0.19 -133.81 -65.13
N ASN A 3 -0.92 -134.54 -64.91
CA ASN A 3 -1.90 -134.17 -63.90
C ASN A 3 -1.34 -134.25 -62.47
N GLU A 4 -0.52 -135.26 -62.17
CA GLU A 4 0.12 -135.42 -60.84
C GLU A 4 1.10 -134.27 -60.53
N LEU A 5 1.81 -133.74 -61.55
CA LEU A 5 2.69 -132.58 -61.37
C LEU A 5 1.92 -131.28 -61.16
N ARG A 6 0.75 -131.14 -61.79
CA ARG A 6 -0.14 -129.99 -61.58
C ARG A 6 -0.73 -130.01 -60.17
N ASP A 7 -1.22 -131.17 -59.73
CA ASP A 7 -1.77 -131.34 -58.39
C ASP A 7 -0.69 -131.08 -57.31
N ALA A 8 0.56 -131.49 -57.56
CA ALA A 8 1.69 -131.19 -56.68
C ALA A 8 2.07 -129.70 -56.65
N LEU A 9 1.98 -129.00 -57.79
CA LEU A 9 2.23 -127.56 -57.87
C LEU A 9 1.13 -126.76 -57.16
N GLU A 10 -0.14 -127.06 -57.43
CA GLU A 10 -1.29 -126.40 -56.77
C GLU A 10 -1.27 -126.66 -55.25
N CYS A 11 -0.83 -127.84 -54.81
CA CYS A 11 -0.61 -128.13 -53.38
C CYS A 11 0.57 -127.35 -52.77
N ALA A 12 1.66 -127.17 -53.52
CA ALA A 12 2.82 -126.38 -53.09
C ALA A 12 2.51 -124.87 -53.04
N GLU A 13 1.77 -124.34 -54.01
CA GLU A 13 1.29 -122.96 -54.03
C GLU A 13 0.32 -122.70 -52.87
N GLY A 14 -0.64 -123.59 -52.64
CA GLY A 14 -1.53 -123.50 -51.48
C GLY A 14 -0.79 -123.58 -50.14
N ALA A 15 0.28 -124.39 -50.06
CA ALA A 15 1.13 -124.46 -48.87
C ALA A 15 1.95 -123.18 -48.65
N LEU A 16 2.41 -122.54 -49.73
CA LEU A 16 3.14 -121.26 -49.69
C LEU A 16 2.22 -120.11 -49.28
N GLU A 17 1.04 -119.99 -49.89
CA GLU A 17 0.04 -118.99 -49.52
C GLU A 17 -0.41 -119.15 -48.06
N ALA A 18 -0.61 -120.40 -47.60
CA ALA A 18 -0.90 -120.69 -46.20
C ALA A 18 0.28 -120.36 -45.27
N SER A 19 1.52 -120.44 -45.75
CA SER A 19 2.71 -120.02 -44.99
C SER A 19 2.81 -118.49 -44.90
N ASP A 20 2.55 -117.78 -46.00
CA ASP A 20 2.56 -116.32 -46.05
C ASP A 20 1.43 -115.71 -45.24
N SER A 21 0.22 -116.29 -45.28
CA SER A 21 -0.90 -115.90 -44.41
C SER A 21 -0.51 -116.08 -42.94
N ARG A 22 0.07 -117.23 -42.55
CA ARG A 22 0.54 -117.46 -41.18
C ARG A 22 1.62 -116.46 -40.75
N ARG A 23 2.50 -116.05 -41.67
CA ARG A 23 3.54 -115.05 -41.41
C ARG A 23 2.95 -113.64 -41.26
N ALA A 24 1.95 -113.29 -42.07
CA ALA A 24 1.21 -112.03 -41.95
C ALA A 24 0.46 -111.96 -40.61
N ASP A 25 -0.27 -113.02 -40.25
CA ASP A 25 -0.97 -113.12 -38.97
C ASP A 25 0.00 -113.01 -37.78
N ALA A 26 1.18 -113.64 -37.88
CA ALA A 26 2.21 -113.54 -36.85
C ALA A 26 2.81 -112.12 -36.74
N LEU A 27 2.99 -111.42 -37.85
CA LEU A 27 3.46 -110.03 -37.86
C LEU A 27 2.42 -109.08 -37.28
N ASP A 28 1.15 -109.26 -37.60
CA ASP A 28 0.07 -108.44 -37.05
C ASP A 28 -0.14 -108.72 -35.55
N ALA A 29 0.01 -109.96 -35.11
CA ALA A 29 0.02 -110.31 -33.69
C ALA A 29 1.18 -109.62 -32.95
N LEU A 30 2.40 -109.65 -33.52
CA LEU A 30 3.56 -108.95 -32.95
C LEU A 30 3.37 -107.44 -32.92
N ARG A 31 2.85 -106.84 -33.99
CA ARG A 31 2.54 -105.40 -34.03
C ARG A 31 1.57 -105.00 -32.94
N LYS A 32 0.49 -105.78 -32.76
CA LYS A 32 -0.49 -105.56 -31.70
C LYS A 32 0.15 -105.67 -30.31
N GLU A 33 1.02 -106.67 -30.09
CA GLU A 33 1.74 -106.81 -28.82
C GLU A 33 2.67 -105.61 -28.55
N PHE A 34 3.38 -105.12 -29.57
CA PHE A 34 4.22 -103.91 -29.44
C PHE A 34 3.39 -102.66 -29.16
N ASP A 35 2.26 -102.47 -29.85
CA ASP A 35 1.36 -101.33 -29.64
C ASP A 35 0.75 -101.35 -28.25
N ASP A 36 0.32 -102.52 -27.76
CA ASP A 36 -0.25 -102.67 -26.42
C ASP A 36 0.81 -102.40 -25.34
N ARG A 37 2.05 -102.91 -25.49
CA ARG A 37 3.18 -102.58 -24.59
C ARG A 37 3.55 -101.10 -24.62
N LEU A 38 3.53 -100.47 -25.79
CA LEU A 38 3.82 -99.05 -25.93
C LEU A 38 2.75 -98.20 -25.22
N ARG A 39 1.47 -98.54 -25.39
CA ARG A 39 0.35 -97.88 -24.69
C ARG A 39 0.47 -98.03 -23.17
N GLU A 40 0.79 -99.23 -22.68
CA GLU A 40 1.00 -99.47 -21.25
C GLU A 40 2.18 -98.65 -20.70
N THR A 41 3.28 -98.58 -21.44
CA THR A 41 4.45 -97.77 -21.06
C THR A 41 4.14 -96.28 -21.06
N ILE A 42 3.35 -95.79 -22.02
CA ILE A 42 2.92 -94.39 -22.04
C ILE A 42 1.99 -94.10 -20.86
N ALA A 43 0.99 -94.95 -20.61
CA ALA A 43 0.04 -94.78 -19.51
C ALA A 43 0.74 -94.78 -18.14
N THR A 44 1.71 -95.67 -17.92
CA THR A 44 2.51 -95.68 -16.69
C THR A 44 3.35 -94.42 -16.55
N LYS A 45 4.02 -93.97 -17.61
CA LYS A 45 4.81 -92.72 -17.59
C LYS A 45 3.95 -91.47 -17.38
N ASP A 46 2.74 -91.44 -17.92
CA ASP A 46 1.80 -90.33 -17.72
C ASP A 46 1.25 -90.33 -16.28
N SER A 47 1.01 -91.49 -15.67
CA SER A 47 0.66 -91.61 -14.26
C SER A 47 1.79 -91.09 -13.36
N GLU A 48 3.03 -91.56 -13.57
CA GLU A 48 4.21 -91.10 -12.82
C GLU A 48 4.39 -89.58 -12.94
N ARG A 49 4.22 -89.02 -14.15
CA ARG A 49 4.29 -87.56 -14.37
C ARG A 49 3.19 -86.81 -13.62
N SER A 50 1.96 -87.32 -13.62
CA SER A 50 0.84 -86.69 -12.91
C SER A 50 1.06 -86.72 -11.40
N GLU A 51 1.60 -87.81 -10.85
CA GLU A 51 1.92 -87.92 -9.42
C GLU A 51 3.04 -86.95 -9.01
N LEU A 52 4.10 -86.85 -9.81
CA LEU A 52 5.18 -85.88 -9.58
C LEU A 52 4.67 -84.43 -9.65
N ALA A 53 3.80 -84.12 -10.62
CA ALA A 53 3.20 -82.80 -10.74
C ALA A 53 2.30 -82.46 -9.54
N ALA A 54 1.51 -83.43 -9.06
CA ALA A 54 0.69 -83.26 -7.87
C ALA A 54 1.56 -83.02 -6.62
N SER A 55 2.60 -83.82 -6.42
CA SER A 55 3.54 -83.65 -5.30
C SER A 55 4.25 -82.30 -5.33
N ALA A 56 4.62 -81.81 -6.51
CA ALA A 56 5.26 -80.50 -6.67
C ALA A 56 4.31 -79.34 -6.37
N GLU A 57 3.03 -79.42 -6.77
CA GLU A 57 2.03 -78.42 -6.41
C GLU A 57 1.70 -78.43 -4.92
N ASP A 58 1.67 -79.60 -4.28
CA ASP A 58 1.52 -79.72 -2.82
C ASP A 58 2.70 -79.08 -2.07
N GLU A 59 3.93 -79.32 -2.50
CA GLU A 59 5.12 -78.72 -1.89
C GLU A 59 5.14 -77.19 -2.07
N LYS A 60 4.78 -76.71 -3.26
CA LYS A 60 4.64 -75.28 -3.55
C LYS A 60 3.53 -74.63 -2.70
N ALA A 61 2.41 -75.32 -2.47
CA ALA A 61 1.35 -74.84 -1.59
C ALA A 61 1.84 -74.74 -0.13
N ARG A 62 2.59 -75.73 0.36
CA ARG A 62 3.21 -75.71 1.70
C ARG A 62 4.20 -74.56 1.85
N LEU A 63 5.08 -74.35 0.88
CA LEU A 63 6.05 -73.25 0.89
C LEU A 63 5.37 -71.88 0.88
N ARG A 64 4.29 -71.72 0.12
CA ARG A 64 3.49 -70.48 0.12
C ARG A 64 2.83 -70.22 1.48
N ALA A 65 2.28 -71.25 2.12
CA ALA A 65 1.70 -71.13 3.45
C ALA A 65 2.75 -70.73 4.51
N SER A 66 3.92 -71.37 4.46
CA SER A 66 5.06 -71.03 5.35
C SER A 66 5.53 -69.59 5.14
N LEU A 67 5.67 -69.15 3.89
CA LEU A 67 6.05 -67.76 3.58
C LEU A 67 5.02 -66.76 4.11
N ALA A 68 3.72 -67.05 3.94
CA ALA A 68 2.65 -66.18 4.45
C ALA A 68 2.69 -66.05 5.98
N ASP A 69 2.98 -67.14 6.70
CA ASP A 69 3.12 -67.13 8.16
C ASP A 69 4.32 -66.30 8.61
N VAL A 70 5.49 -66.47 7.96
CA VAL A 70 6.69 -65.66 8.26
C VAL A 70 6.45 -64.18 8.00
N VAL A 71 5.77 -63.82 6.90
CA VAL A 71 5.42 -62.43 6.60
C VAL A 71 4.50 -61.86 7.68
N ALA A 72 3.44 -62.57 8.05
CA ALA A 72 2.52 -62.13 9.10
C ALA A 72 3.21 -61.93 10.47
N GLN A 73 4.09 -62.86 10.84
CA GLN A 73 4.88 -62.74 12.07
C GLN A 73 5.83 -61.54 12.04
N SER A 74 6.47 -61.29 10.89
CA SER A 74 7.36 -60.14 10.71
C SER A 74 6.61 -58.81 10.77
N GLU A 75 5.41 -58.72 10.18
CA GLU A 75 4.55 -57.54 10.25
C GLU A 75 4.12 -57.26 11.69
N HIS A 76 3.73 -58.30 12.43
CA HIS A 76 3.35 -58.16 13.84
C HIS A 76 4.53 -57.66 14.69
N ALA A 77 5.71 -58.25 14.53
CA ALA A 77 6.91 -57.86 15.26
C ALA A 77 7.36 -56.42 14.96
N VAL A 78 7.28 -56.00 13.69
CA VAL A 78 7.59 -54.61 13.30
C VAL A 78 6.57 -53.65 13.91
N ASN A 79 5.29 -53.98 13.86
CA ASN A 79 4.25 -53.12 14.42
C ASN A 79 4.40 -52.98 15.95
N ASP A 80 4.68 -54.06 16.66
CA ASP A 80 4.91 -54.05 18.10
C ASP A 80 6.16 -53.24 18.46
N ALA A 81 7.26 -53.38 17.71
CA ALA A 81 8.47 -52.59 17.92
C ALA A 81 8.24 -51.09 17.70
N VAL A 82 7.47 -50.71 16.67
CA VAL A 82 7.10 -49.31 16.40
C VAL A 82 6.22 -48.75 17.51
N GLN A 83 5.21 -49.50 17.97
CA GLN A 83 4.34 -49.07 19.07
C GLN A 83 5.13 -48.91 20.38
N SER A 84 6.04 -49.84 20.67
CA SER A 84 6.90 -49.74 21.86
C SER A 84 7.84 -48.54 21.78
N ALA A 85 8.49 -48.29 20.64
CA ALA A 85 9.37 -47.14 20.46
C ALA A 85 8.61 -45.81 20.57
N TYR A 86 7.40 -45.75 20.03
CA TYR A 86 6.52 -44.58 20.16
C TYR A 86 6.08 -44.34 21.61
N ALA A 87 5.72 -45.40 22.34
CA ALA A 87 5.35 -45.30 23.75
C ALA A 87 6.52 -44.78 24.60
N THR A 88 7.74 -45.28 24.37
CA THR A 88 8.96 -44.81 25.05
C THR A 88 9.23 -43.34 24.73
N TRP A 89 9.27 -42.96 23.45
CA TRP A 89 9.50 -41.57 23.04
C TRP A 89 8.46 -40.60 23.61
N ARG A 90 7.18 -41.03 23.65
CA ARG A 90 6.10 -40.22 24.22
C ARG A 90 6.34 -39.88 25.69
N VAL A 91 6.75 -40.87 26.49
CA VAL A 91 6.97 -40.69 27.94
C VAL A 91 8.28 -39.95 28.22
N GLU A 92 9.35 -40.25 27.48
CA GLU A 92 10.68 -39.69 27.73
C GLU A 92 10.85 -38.27 27.18
N GLU A 93 10.26 -37.96 26.04
CA GLU A 93 10.48 -36.67 25.37
C GLU A 93 9.21 -35.81 25.27
N LEU A 94 8.11 -36.40 24.78
CA LEU A 94 6.93 -35.60 24.46
C LEU A 94 6.23 -35.06 25.71
N GLU A 95 5.94 -35.91 26.69
CA GLU A 95 5.24 -35.51 27.91
C GLU A 95 6.03 -34.50 28.76
N PRO A 96 7.34 -34.67 28.99
CA PRO A 96 8.17 -33.67 29.66
C PRO A 96 8.24 -32.34 28.89
N ALA A 97 8.36 -32.38 27.56
CA ALA A 97 8.38 -31.17 26.74
C ALA A 97 7.02 -30.44 26.78
N VAL A 98 5.91 -31.17 26.78
CA VAL A 98 4.56 -30.61 26.92
C VAL A 98 4.37 -30.03 28.32
N ALA A 99 4.81 -30.73 29.37
CA ALA A 99 4.74 -30.22 30.74
C ALA A 99 5.59 -28.96 30.95
N ALA A 100 6.81 -28.92 30.38
CA ALA A 100 7.67 -27.73 30.40
C ALA A 100 7.02 -26.54 29.69
N ARG A 101 6.46 -26.75 28.49
CA ARG A 101 5.72 -25.71 27.76
C ARG A 101 4.49 -25.22 28.52
N GLN A 102 3.74 -26.12 29.16
CA GLN A 102 2.61 -25.72 30.02
C GLN A 102 3.05 -24.91 31.24
N ALA A 103 4.19 -25.25 31.85
CA ALA A 103 4.76 -24.46 32.94
C ALA A 103 5.18 -23.05 32.50
N ASP A 104 5.77 -22.93 31.31
CA ASP A 104 6.11 -21.63 30.70
C ASP A 104 4.87 -20.80 30.38
N VAL A 105 3.81 -21.40 29.82
CA VAL A 105 2.53 -20.72 29.59
C VAL A 105 1.97 -20.17 30.91
N ARG A 106 1.92 -20.98 31.97
CA ARG A 106 1.47 -20.53 33.29
C ARG A 106 2.35 -19.44 33.90
N ARG A 107 3.64 -19.37 33.54
CA ARG A 107 4.53 -18.28 33.96
C ARG A 107 4.18 -16.99 33.23
N LEU A 108 4.02 -17.06 31.91
CA LEU A 108 3.67 -15.93 31.06
C LEU A 108 2.28 -15.34 31.42
N GLU A 109 1.31 -16.19 31.77
CA GLU A 109 -0.01 -15.75 32.24
C GLU A 109 0.09 -14.92 33.54
N ARG A 110 0.95 -15.32 34.48
CA ARG A 110 1.20 -14.55 35.71
C ARG A 110 1.91 -13.23 35.43
N GLU A 111 2.92 -13.24 34.58
CA GLU A 111 3.63 -12.01 34.18
C GLU A 111 2.71 -11.02 33.46
N LEU A 112 1.76 -11.53 32.66
CA LEU A 112 0.73 -10.72 32.01
C LEU A 112 -0.21 -10.08 33.04
N ALA A 113 -0.75 -10.86 33.98
CA ALA A 113 -1.62 -10.33 35.04
C ALA A 113 -0.92 -9.24 35.87
N ASP A 114 0.36 -9.44 36.21
CA ASP A 114 1.17 -8.44 36.92
C ASP A 114 1.43 -7.18 36.07
N ALA A 115 1.58 -7.32 34.76
CA ALA A 115 1.71 -6.19 33.84
C ALA A 115 0.40 -5.40 33.71
N GLU A 116 -0.74 -6.09 33.58
CA GLU A 116 -2.07 -5.50 33.51
C GLU A 116 -2.41 -4.72 34.79
N SER A 117 -2.12 -5.29 35.96
CA SER A 117 -2.28 -4.59 37.25
C SER A 117 -1.43 -3.31 37.32
N ARG A 118 -0.17 -3.35 36.83
CA ARG A 118 0.70 -2.17 36.78
C ARG A 118 0.19 -1.12 35.80
N CYS A 119 -0.30 -1.53 34.63
CA CYS A 119 -0.91 -0.65 33.65
C CYS A 119 -2.17 0.02 34.18
N SER A 120 -3.06 -0.72 34.87
CA SER A 120 -4.24 -0.14 35.53
C SER A 120 -3.83 0.92 36.55
N THR A 121 -2.86 0.61 37.42
CA THR A 121 -2.38 1.55 38.45
C THR A 121 -1.75 2.81 37.85
N LEU A 122 -1.06 2.69 36.71
CA LEU A 122 -0.49 3.83 35.98
C LEU A 122 -1.57 4.63 35.24
N SER A 123 -2.59 3.97 34.70
CA SER A 123 -3.74 4.61 34.05
C SER A 123 -4.49 5.50 35.04
N ASP A 124 -4.75 5.02 36.26
CA ASP A 124 -5.39 5.78 37.33
C ASP A 124 -4.55 6.99 37.80
N ARG A 125 -3.21 6.88 37.74
CA ARG A 125 -2.30 8.02 38.01
C ARG A 125 -2.29 9.03 36.86
N CYS A 126 -2.38 8.57 35.62
CA CYS A 126 -2.43 9.45 34.46
C CYS A 126 -3.78 10.19 34.35
N SER A 127 -4.89 9.55 34.71
CA SER A 127 -6.22 10.19 34.72
C SER A 127 -6.28 11.31 35.78
N THR A 128 -5.79 11.04 36.99
CA THR A 128 -5.69 12.05 38.06
C THR A 128 -4.76 13.22 37.71
N ASP A 129 -3.63 12.96 37.03
CA ASP A 129 -2.71 14.02 36.59
C ASP A 129 -3.26 14.81 35.39
N SER A 130 -4.05 14.17 34.51
CA SER A 130 -4.77 14.82 33.40
C SER A 130 -5.84 15.78 33.93
N GLU A 131 -6.67 15.34 34.88
CA GLU A 131 -7.68 16.20 35.52
C GLU A 131 -7.03 17.37 36.27
N ALA A 132 -5.89 17.16 36.93
CA ALA A 132 -5.15 18.24 37.59
C ALA A 132 -4.57 19.26 36.61
N ARG A 133 -4.10 18.82 35.44
CA ARG A 133 -3.64 19.70 34.35
C ARG A 133 -4.79 20.49 33.73
N GLU A 134 -5.94 19.86 33.51
CA GLU A 134 -7.13 20.51 32.97
C GLU A 134 -7.65 21.61 33.91
N ARG A 135 -7.71 21.34 35.22
CA ARG A 135 -8.06 22.35 36.24
C ARG A 135 -7.10 23.54 36.23
N ARG A 136 -5.79 23.29 36.12
CA ARG A 136 -4.78 24.36 36.00
C ARG A 136 -4.91 25.14 34.70
N CYS A 137 -5.22 24.50 33.58
CA CYS A 137 -5.45 25.17 32.31
C CYS A 137 -6.68 26.09 32.35
N ILE A 138 -7.77 25.65 32.98
CA ILE A 138 -8.98 26.45 33.20
C ILE A 138 -8.68 27.65 34.10
N GLU A 139 -7.92 27.46 35.18
CA GLU A 139 -7.51 28.54 36.09
C GLU A 139 -6.62 29.58 35.38
N VAL A 140 -5.65 29.13 34.59
CA VAL A 140 -4.79 30.01 33.77
C VAL A 140 -5.60 30.76 32.72
N ALA A 141 -6.58 30.12 32.07
CA ALA A 141 -7.46 30.78 31.12
C ALA A 141 -8.35 31.86 31.78
N ALA A 142 -8.89 31.58 32.96
CA ALA A 142 -9.67 32.54 33.75
C ALA A 142 -8.83 33.76 34.19
N LEU A 143 -7.58 33.53 34.63
CA LEU A 143 -6.65 34.61 34.99
C LEU A 143 -6.27 35.47 33.76
N ARG A 144 -6.06 34.85 32.60
CA ARG A 144 -5.81 35.57 31.33
C ARG A 144 -7.00 36.42 30.92
N ALA A 145 -8.22 35.90 31.03
CA ALA A 145 -9.44 36.66 30.71
C ALA A 145 -9.59 37.89 31.63
N LYS A 146 -9.40 37.73 32.95
CA LYS A 146 -9.41 38.85 33.90
C LYS A 146 -8.36 39.90 33.58
N TRP A 147 -7.13 39.48 33.28
CA TRP A 147 -6.06 40.40 32.90
C TRP A 147 -6.38 41.15 31.59
N GLN A 148 -6.96 40.46 30.61
CA GLN A 148 -7.36 41.06 29.33
C GLN A 148 -8.43 42.14 29.54
N THR A 149 -9.46 41.85 30.35
CA THR A 149 -10.51 42.82 30.67
C THR A 149 -9.97 44.04 31.42
N GLU A 150 -9.04 43.84 32.36
CA GLU A 150 -8.40 44.91 33.11
C GLU A 150 -7.53 45.80 32.20
N ARG A 151 -6.77 45.17 31.28
CA ARG A 151 -5.97 45.87 30.29
C ARG A 151 -6.84 46.68 29.35
N ASP A 152 -7.90 46.09 28.82
CA ASP A 152 -8.79 46.76 27.87
C ASP A 152 -9.56 47.90 28.56
N ALA A 153 -9.92 47.76 29.84
CA ALA A 153 -10.46 48.85 30.67
C ALA A 153 -9.44 50.00 30.84
N ARG A 154 -8.18 49.71 31.16
CA ARG A 154 -7.12 50.73 31.26
C ARG A 154 -6.81 51.42 29.94
N VAL A 155 -6.87 50.69 28.82
CA VAL A 155 -6.73 51.26 27.47
C VAL A 155 -7.93 52.15 27.15
N ALA A 156 -9.16 51.74 27.50
CA ALA A 156 -10.35 52.57 27.35
C ALA A 156 -10.30 53.86 28.20
N GLU A 157 -9.81 53.76 29.43
CA GLU A 157 -9.59 54.90 30.33
C GLU A 157 -8.54 55.89 29.77
N GLN A 158 -7.40 55.40 29.28
CA GLN A 158 -6.40 56.24 28.60
C GLN A 158 -6.96 56.87 27.32
N SER A 159 -7.83 56.16 26.60
CA SER A 159 -8.50 56.66 25.39
C SER A 159 -9.54 57.74 25.70
N SER A 160 -10.20 57.63 26.85
CA SER A 160 -11.12 58.63 27.41
C SER A 160 -10.37 59.90 27.80
N HIS A 161 -9.27 59.77 28.55
CA HIS A 161 -8.42 60.91 28.95
C HIS A 161 -7.84 61.66 27.74
N ARG A 162 -7.40 60.95 26.69
CA ARG A 162 -6.93 61.60 25.45
C ARG A 162 -8.05 62.32 24.69
N ARG A 163 -9.27 61.79 24.70
CA ARG A 163 -10.44 62.45 24.08
C ARG A 163 -10.85 63.71 24.84
N ALA A 164 -10.92 63.65 26.18
CA ALA A 164 -11.19 64.80 27.04
C ALA A 164 -10.13 65.90 26.88
N TRP A 165 -8.84 65.52 26.82
CA TRP A 165 -7.75 66.47 26.58
C TRP A 165 -7.81 67.10 25.18
N ALA A 166 -8.18 66.33 24.16
CA ALA A 166 -8.37 66.86 22.80
C ALA A 166 -9.58 67.81 22.70
N GLU A 167 -10.64 67.59 23.47
CA GLU A 167 -11.78 68.51 23.58
C GLU A 167 -11.41 69.80 24.31
N GLU A 168 -10.65 69.71 25.41
CA GLU A 168 -10.19 70.90 26.14
C GLU A 168 -9.18 71.71 25.31
N GLN A 169 -8.29 71.03 24.57
CA GLN A 169 -7.43 71.67 23.56
C GLN A 169 -8.26 72.42 22.52
N ARG A 170 -9.31 71.82 21.95
CA ARG A 170 -10.20 72.50 20.98
C ARG A 170 -10.99 73.66 21.59
N ARG A 171 -11.29 73.60 22.88
CA ARG A 171 -11.98 74.67 23.62
C ARG A 171 -11.05 75.85 23.87
N LEU A 172 -9.81 75.58 24.29
CA LEU A 172 -8.76 76.59 24.47
C LEU A 172 -8.36 77.23 23.13
N GLN A 173 -8.21 76.42 22.09
CA GLN A 173 -7.92 76.90 20.72
C GLN A 173 -8.99 77.89 20.26
N ARG A 174 -10.27 77.56 20.40
CA ARG A 174 -11.38 78.45 20.05
C ARG A 174 -11.36 79.76 20.83
N ARG A 175 -11.07 79.72 22.13
CA ARG A 175 -10.93 80.95 22.93
C ARG A 175 -9.81 81.85 22.42
N PHE A 176 -8.65 81.28 22.09
CA PHE A 176 -7.54 82.05 21.55
C PHE A 176 -7.86 82.60 20.16
N ASP A 177 -8.53 81.84 19.30
CA ASP A 177 -8.95 82.31 17.97
C ASP A 177 -9.98 83.46 18.09
N ASP A 178 -10.94 83.36 19.01
CA ASP A 178 -11.92 84.43 19.29
C ASP A 178 -11.23 85.69 19.82
N GLU A 179 -10.24 85.54 20.70
CA GLU A 179 -9.47 86.64 21.30
C GLU A 179 -8.55 87.33 20.26
N ILE A 180 -7.92 86.54 19.38
CA ILE A 180 -7.16 87.05 18.23
C ILE A 180 -8.08 87.81 17.27
N THR A 181 -9.29 87.30 17.03
CA THR A 181 -10.27 87.95 16.16
C THR A 181 -10.73 89.27 16.76
N ALA A 182 -11.05 89.30 18.06
CA ALA A 182 -11.46 90.51 18.77
C ALA A 182 -10.33 91.57 18.81
N LEU A 183 -9.08 91.15 19.05
CA LEU A 183 -7.93 92.05 19.02
C LEU A 183 -7.65 92.58 17.61
N ASN A 184 -7.82 91.76 16.58
CA ASN A 184 -7.71 92.20 15.18
C ASN A 184 -8.82 93.20 14.83
N ASP A 185 -10.05 92.97 15.28
CA ASP A 185 -11.16 93.92 15.07
C ASP A 185 -10.92 95.24 15.83
N GLU A 186 -10.37 95.20 17.06
CA GLU A 186 -9.99 96.39 17.82
C GLU A 186 -8.84 97.16 17.13
N LEU A 187 -7.81 96.46 16.66
CA LEU A 187 -6.71 97.04 15.88
C LEU A 187 -7.23 97.66 14.58
N ARG A 188 -8.17 97.00 13.92
CA ARG A 188 -8.80 97.47 12.68
C ARG A 188 -9.58 98.77 12.88
N VAL A 189 -10.33 98.87 13.98
CA VAL A 189 -11.06 100.09 14.37
C VAL A 189 -10.10 101.22 14.77
N ARG A 190 -8.99 100.92 15.46
CA ARG A 190 -8.02 101.92 15.92
C ARG A 190 -7.09 102.45 14.83
N LEU A 191 -6.76 101.62 13.83
CA LEU A 191 -5.78 101.94 12.79
C LEU A 191 -6.40 102.29 11.43
N GLY A 192 -7.72 102.13 11.25
CA GLY A 192 -8.44 102.62 10.06
C GLY A 192 -8.18 101.83 8.76
N TYR A 193 -7.71 100.58 8.86
CA TYR A 193 -7.39 99.74 7.69
C TYR A 193 -8.63 99.18 7.00
N THR A 194 -8.66 99.24 5.66
CA THR A 194 -9.68 98.60 4.82
C THR A 194 -9.25 97.18 4.42
N ASP A 195 -10.21 96.30 4.08
CA ASP A 195 -10.03 94.85 3.82
C ASP A 195 -8.88 94.49 2.85
N ALA A 196 -8.44 95.41 1.99
CA ALA A 196 -7.41 95.17 1.00
C ALA A 196 -5.98 95.10 1.58
N GLU A 197 -5.69 95.78 2.70
CA GLU A 197 -4.33 95.90 3.23
C GLU A 197 -3.96 94.75 4.19
N ALA A 198 -4.95 94.08 4.80
CA ALA A 198 -4.77 92.95 5.70
C ALA A 198 -4.37 91.64 4.98
N ALA A 199 -4.76 91.47 3.72
CA ALA A 199 -4.48 90.25 2.94
C ALA A 199 -2.98 90.06 2.63
N VAL A 200 -2.19 91.13 2.64
CA VAL A 200 -0.76 91.08 2.30
C VAL A 200 0.10 90.67 3.51
N GLY A 201 -0.36 90.93 4.74
CA GLY A 201 0.40 90.66 5.98
C GLY A 201 0.43 89.20 6.43
N LEU A 202 -0.57 88.39 6.08
CA LEU A 202 -0.69 87.01 6.57
C LEU A 202 0.22 86.00 5.86
N ALA A 203 0.78 86.34 4.69
CA ALA A 203 1.64 85.43 3.93
C ALA A 203 3.08 85.32 4.50
N ALA A 204 3.49 86.20 5.42
CA ALA A 204 4.90 86.31 5.85
C ALA A 204 5.29 85.42 7.05
N TYR A 205 4.34 84.79 7.76
CA TYR A 205 4.61 84.11 9.05
C TYR A 205 4.19 82.63 9.14
N SER A 206 4.11 81.90 8.02
CA SER A 206 3.88 80.44 8.09
C SER A 206 5.16 79.68 8.50
N VAL A 207 5.45 79.64 9.81
CA VAL A 207 6.51 78.80 10.39
C VAL A 207 5.92 77.46 10.85
N GLY A 208 6.47 76.37 10.31
CA GLY A 208 6.65 75.12 11.05
C GLY A 208 5.74 73.93 10.71
N LYS A 209 6.32 72.94 10.01
CA LYS A 209 5.79 71.57 9.87
C LYS A 209 5.70 70.86 11.24
N PRO A 210 4.71 69.97 11.50
CA PRO A 210 4.76 69.10 12.68
C PRO A 210 5.69 67.90 12.45
N LEU A 211 6.47 67.60 13.49
CA LEU A 211 7.45 66.51 13.60
C LEU A 211 6.78 65.11 13.51
N ARG A 212 7.34 64.22 12.68
CA ARG A 212 6.96 62.79 12.62
C ARG A 212 7.95 61.95 13.45
N PHE A 213 7.46 61.30 14.52
CA PHE A 213 8.18 60.24 15.21
C PHE A 213 7.92 58.88 14.53
N LYS A 214 9.00 58.15 14.22
CA LYS A 214 8.99 56.83 13.58
C LYS A 214 8.47 55.75 14.54
N ARG A 215 7.56 54.89 14.08
CA ARG A 215 7.26 53.58 14.69
C ARG A 215 7.29 52.49 13.63
N ALA A 216 8.21 51.55 13.79
CA ALA A 216 8.03 50.15 13.43
C ALA A 216 8.53 49.35 14.65
N PRO A 217 7.81 48.29 15.04
CA PRO A 217 8.02 46.97 14.44
C PRO A 217 6.79 46.49 13.67
N PHE A 218 7.02 45.76 12.59
CA PHE A 218 6.04 45.23 11.64
C PHE A 218 4.71 44.76 12.26
N PRO A 219 3.57 45.35 11.84
CA PRO A 219 2.31 44.65 11.78
C PRO A 219 2.14 44.06 10.36
N VAL A 220 1.76 42.79 10.24
CA VAL A 220 1.08 42.36 9.01
C VAL A 220 -0.23 43.13 9.00
N THR A 221 -0.30 44.19 8.18
CA THR A 221 -1.47 45.07 8.13
C THR A 221 -2.66 44.29 7.60
N ALA A 222 -3.87 44.63 8.05
CA ALA A 222 -5.10 44.10 7.46
C ALA A 222 -5.13 44.31 5.93
N GLU A 223 -4.47 45.36 5.44
CA GLU A 223 -4.25 45.65 4.02
C GLU A 223 -3.34 44.62 3.32
N ALA A 224 -2.31 44.07 3.99
CA ALA A 224 -1.46 43.01 3.42
C ALA A 224 -2.21 41.67 3.30
N ALA A 225 -3.05 41.34 4.29
CA ALA A 225 -3.93 40.17 4.25
C ALA A 225 -5.05 40.32 3.20
N GLN A 226 -5.64 41.52 3.08
CA GLN A 226 -6.62 41.87 2.05
C GLN A 226 -5.98 41.92 0.65
N SER A 227 -4.72 42.34 0.52
CA SER A 227 -4.00 42.31 -0.75
C SER A 227 -3.65 40.88 -1.19
N ALA A 228 -3.32 39.99 -0.26
CA ALA A 228 -3.06 38.58 -0.57
C ALA A 228 -4.33 37.84 -1.01
N THR A 229 -5.47 38.11 -0.35
CA THR A 229 -6.79 37.58 -0.74
C THR A 229 -7.26 38.17 -2.06
N ALA A 230 -7.15 39.49 -2.26
CA ALA A 230 -7.46 40.14 -3.54
C ALA A 230 -6.58 39.64 -4.70
N LYS A 231 -5.30 39.30 -4.45
CA LYS A 231 -4.43 38.66 -5.45
C LYS A 231 -4.87 37.23 -5.75
N ARG A 232 -5.29 36.45 -4.75
CA ARG A 232 -5.85 35.11 -4.92
C ARG A 232 -7.15 35.15 -5.73
N ASP A 233 -8.02 36.12 -5.45
CA ASP A 233 -9.29 36.31 -6.14
C ASP A 233 -9.11 36.86 -7.56
N ALA A 234 -8.13 37.76 -7.77
CA ALA A 234 -7.77 38.24 -9.10
C ALA A 234 -7.18 37.12 -9.98
N VAL A 235 -6.31 36.28 -9.40
CA VAL A 235 -5.83 35.05 -10.04
C VAL A 235 -7.01 34.16 -10.36
N ALA A 236 -7.93 33.88 -9.43
CA ALA A 236 -9.12 33.08 -9.71
C ALA A 236 -9.99 33.65 -10.86
N SER A 237 -10.21 34.98 -10.89
CA SER A 237 -11.04 35.65 -11.92
C SER A 237 -10.44 35.63 -13.32
N LEU A 238 -9.11 35.57 -13.46
CA LEU A 238 -8.43 35.41 -14.76
C LEU A 238 -8.75 34.07 -15.44
N PHE A 239 -9.39 33.13 -14.74
CA PHE A 239 -9.60 31.76 -15.19
C PHE A 239 -11.06 31.33 -15.37
N ASP A 240 -12.04 32.24 -15.23
CA ASP A 240 -13.47 31.89 -15.31
C ASP A 240 -14.05 31.77 -16.73
N GLY A 241 -13.24 31.81 -17.80
CA GLY A 241 -13.81 31.77 -19.17
C GLY A 241 -13.07 31.01 -20.27
N GLN A 242 -11.76 31.20 -20.48
CA GLN A 242 -11.10 30.71 -21.72
C GLN A 242 -9.62 30.31 -21.58
N THR A 243 -9.00 30.58 -20.44
CA THR A 243 -7.56 30.38 -20.23
C THR A 243 -7.21 28.94 -19.90
N LEU A 244 -7.99 28.25 -19.05
CA LEU A 244 -7.73 26.86 -18.68
C LEU A 244 -7.85 25.89 -19.88
N PRO A 245 -8.90 25.94 -20.72
CA PRO A 245 -8.96 25.12 -21.94
C PRO A 245 -7.77 25.35 -22.88
N ARG A 246 -7.29 26.60 -22.98
CA ARG A 246 -6.12 26.94 -23.80
C ARG A 246 -4.83 26.36 -23.22
N ILE A 247 -4.66 26.37 -21.90
CA ILE A 247 -3.53 25.73 -21.22
C ILE A 247 -3.57 24.20 -21.42
N VAL A 248 -4.75 23.59 -21.28
CA VAL A 248 -4.94 22.15 -21.54
C VAL A 248 -4.62 21.82 -23.00
N SER A 249 -5.01 22.68 -23.95
CA SER A 249 -4.67 22.55 -25.37
C SER A 249 -3.16 22.65 -25.62
N MET A 250 -2.43 23.53 -24.93
CA MET A 250 -0.97 23.60 -25.01
C MET A 250 -0.28 22.31 -24.55
N MET A 251 -0.84 21.61 -23.57
CA MET A 251 -0.35 20.28 -23.16
C MET A 251 -0.63 19.20 -24.21
N HIS A 252 -1.64 19.40 -25.06
CA HIS A 252 -2.07 18.44 -26.07
C HIS A 252 -1.31 18.52 -27.39
N GLN A 253 -0.62 19.62 -27.69
CA GLN A 253 -0.03 19.88 -29.00
C GLN A 253 0.77 18.67 -29.49
N SER A 254 0.22 18.00 -30.53
CA SER A 254 0.79 16.81 -31.15
C SER A 254 1.94 17.21 -32.06
N THR A 255 2.95 16.36 -32.09
CA THR A 255 4.13 16.45 -32.97
C THR A 255 3.81 16.03 -34.40
N ASP A 256 2.59 16.28 -34.90
CA ASP A 256 2.20 15.86 -36.26
C ASP A 256 2.79 16.76 -37.36
N ASP A 257 3.52 17.81 -37.00
CA ASP A 257 4.29 18.61 -37.96
C ASP A 257 5.69 18.01 -38.19
N GLU A 258 5.94 17.60 -39.43
CA GLU A 258 7.12 16.95 -40.05
C GLU A 258 8.51 17.59 -39.82
N HIS A 259 8.75 18.39 -38.77
CA HIS A 259 10.03 19.08 -38.56
C HIS A 259 10.65 18.72 -37.20
N ARG A 260 11.50 17.67 -37.23
CA ARG A 260 12.38 17.14 -36.17
C ARG A 260 13.30 18.15 -35.44
N SER A 261 13.28 19.44 -35.82
CA SER A 261 14.04 20.51 -35.16
C SER A 261 13.26 21.29 -34.10
N ARG A 262 11.98 20.98 -33.87
CA ARG A 262 11.09 21.65 -32.88
C ARG A 262 10.74 20.83 -31.63
N GLU A 263 11.27 19.61 -31.49
CA GLU A 263 10.90 18.68 -30.41
C GLU A 263 11.14 19.27 -29.00
N SER A 264 12.29 19.92 -28.77
CA SER A 264 12.60 20.55 -27.47
C SER A 264 11.67 21.72 -27.14
N SER A 265 11.36 22.58 -28.12
CA SER A 265 10.44 23.71 -27.93
C SER A 265 9.01 23.25 -27.64
N SER A 266 8.58 22.14 -28.24
CA SER A 266 7.25 21.57 -28.00
C SER A 266 7.16 20.93 -26.61
N GLU A 267 8.22 20.24 -26.18
CA GLU A 267 8.31 19.68 -24.83
C GLU A 267 8.31 20.77 -23.75
N ASP A 268 9.09 21.84 -23.93
CA ASP A 268 9.15 22.96 -22.99
C ASP A 268 7.79 23.63 -22.81
N VAL A 269 7.00 23.78 -23.89
CA VAL A 269 5.63 24.30 -23.82
C VAL A 269 4.74 23.37 -23.00
N ARG A 270 4.78 22.06 -23.24
CA ARG A 270 4.03 21.07 -22.43
C ARG A 270 4.43 21.11 -20.96
N ALA A 271 5.74 21.19 -20.68
CA ALA A 271 6.27 21.25 -19.33
C ALA A 271 5.80 22.53 -18.61
N HIS A 272 5.86 23.70 -19.27
CA HIS A 272 5.36 24.95 -18.69
C HIS A 272 3.85 24.93 -18.47
N ALA A 273 3.08 24.41 -19.42
CA ALA A 273 1.64 24.25 -19.26
C ALA A 273 1.30 23.34 -18.07
N CYS A 274 2.04 22.24 -17.86
CA CYS A 274 1.90 21.40 -16.67
C CYS A 274 2.22 22.13 -15.37
N LYS A 275 3.26 22.97 -15.33
CA LYS A 275 3.58 23.79 -14.15
C LYS A 275 2.42 24.72 -13.81
N ILE A 276 1.81 25.34 -14.81
CA ILE A 276 0.64 26.20 -14.63
C ILE A 276 -0.51 25.37 -14.06
N VAL A 277 -0.84 24.22 -14.64
CA VAL A 277 -1.89 23.32 -14.13
C VAL A 277 -1.61 22.88 -12.69
N ALA A 278 -0.37 22.49 -12.36
CA ALA A 278 0.02 22.09 -11.02
C ALA A 278 -0.20 23.21 -10.00
N ASN A 279 0.19 24.44 -10.33
CA ASN A 279 -0.01 25.60 -9.46
C ASN A 279 -1.50 25.93 -9.31
N LEU A 280 -2.27 25.86 -10.40
CA LEU A 280 -3.72 26.12 -10.37
C LEU A 280 -4.44 25.14 -9.45
N ALA A 281 -4.14 23.84 -9.59
CA ALA A 281 -4.71 22.79 -8.74
C ALA A 281 -4.30 22.91 -7.27
N ALA A 282 -3.11 23.45 -6.97
CA ALA A 282 -2.62 23.63 -5.61
C ALA A 282 -3.26 24.82 -4.86
N ILE A 283 -3.74 25.85 -5.57
CA ILE A 283 -4.28 27.07 -4.96
C ILE A 283 -5.68 26.83 -4.38
N ASP A 284 -6.51 26.07 -5.09
CA ASP A 284 -7.91 25.83 -4.74
C ASP A 284 -8.38 24.45 -5.25
N GLU A 285 -9.06 23.71 -4.39
CA GLU A 285 -9.62 22.40 -4.73
C GLU A 285 -10.63 22.49 -5.90
N ARG A 286 -11.38 23.59 -5.99
CA ARG A 286 -12.30 23.82 -7.12
C ARG A 286 -11.57 23.89 -8.45
N ASN A 287 -10.34 24.42 -8.45
CA ASN A 287 -9.51 24.47 -9.66
C ASN A 287 -9.05 23.08 -10.06
N ALA A 288 -8.67 22.23 -9.08
CA ALA A 288 -8.32 20.84 -9.35
C ALA A 288 -9.48 20.09 -10.03
N VAL A 289 -10.72 20.27 -9.56
CA VAL A 289 -11.91 19.68 -10.20
C VAL A 289 -12.11 20.22 -11.61
N ARG A 290 -12.04 21.54 -11.79
CA ARG A 290 -12.16 22.18 -13.12
C ARG A 290 -11.10 21.71 -14.11
N VAL A 291 -9.87 21.49 -13.67
CA VAL A 291 -8.79 20.93 -14.53
C VAL A 291 -9.23 19.61 -15.14
N VAL A 292 -9.88 18.73 -14.38
CA VAL A 292 -10.36 17.44 -14.90
C VAL A 292 -11.54 17.63 -15.85
N GLN A 293 -12.51 18.50 -15.52
CA GLN A 293 -13.66 18.83 -16.36
C GLN A 293 -13.25 19.36 -17.74
N GLU A 294 -12.18 20.17 -17.80
CA GLU A 294 -11.66 20.73 -19.05
C GLU A 294 -10.72 19.77 -19.81
N GLY A 295 -10.64 18.50 -19.43
CA GLY A 295 -9.82 17.49 -20.09
C GLY A 295 -8.34 17.50 -19.71
N GLY A 296 -7.96 18.23 -18.66
CA GLY A 296 -6.59 18.32 -18.16
C GLY A 296 -6.03 16.97 -17.70
N LEU A 297 -6.85 16.09 -17.10
CA LEU A 297 -6.43 14.74 -16.73
C LEU A 297 -5.92 13.96 -17.95
N ARG A 298 -6.69 13.96 -19.05
CA ARG A 298 -6.30 13.30 -20.30
C ARG A 298 -5.00 13.87 -20.87
N ALA A 299 -4.82 15.18 -20.75
CA ALA A 299 -3.60 15.88 -21.16
C ALA A 299 -2.38 15.39 -20.36
N ILE A 300 -2.51 15.33 -19.03
CA ILE A 300 -1.45 14.85 -18.13
C ILE A 300 -1.08 13.41 -18.46
N LEU A 301 -2.08 12.52 -18.64
CA LEU A 301 -1.84 11.10 -18.93
C LEU A 301 -1.12 10.88 -20.27
N ARG A 302 -1.40 11.69 -21.30
CA ARG A 302 -0.67 11.63 -22.58
C ARG A 302 0.81 11.98 -22.45
N ILE A 303 1.18 12.86 -21.51
CA ILE A 303 2.60 13.19 -21.29
C ILE A 303 3.36 11.95 -20.81
N PHE A 304 2.77 11.17 -19.91
CA PHE A 304 3.35 9.88 -19.51
C PHE A 304 3.38 8.87 -20.66
N GLY A 305 2.34 8.81 -21.50
CA GLY A 305 2.37 7.98 -22.72
C GLY A 305 3.54 8.35 -23.65
N GLY A 306 3.83 9.65 -23.79
CA GLY A 306 4.96 10.15 -24.56
C GLY A 306 6.32 9.78 -23.96
N PHE A 307 6.44 9.59 -22.64
CA PHE A 307 7.68 9.12 -22.02
C PHE A 307 8.07 7.73 -22.50
N ALA A 308 7.11 6.80 -22.58
CA ALA A 308 7.36 5.45 -23.10
C ALA A 308 7.79 5.47 -24.58
N ALA A 309 7.32 6.46 -25.34
CA ALA A 309 7.72 6.69 -26.73
C ALA A 309 9.00 7.53 -26.90
N GLY A 310 9.65 7.94 -25.81
CA GLY A 310 10.84 8.80 -25.85
C GLY A 310 10.59 10.27 -26.23
N LEU A 311 9.33 10.72 -26.23
CA LEU A 311 8.89 12.06 -26.65
C LEU A 311 8.89 13.09 -25.50
N ASN A 312 9.00 12.64 -24.25
CA ASN A 312 9.09 13.51 -23.09
C ASN A 312 10.22 13.02 -22.19
N SER A 313 11.01 13.96 -21.68
CA SER A 313 12.07 13.71 -20.70
C SER A 313 11.49 13.34 -19.33
N GLU A 314 12.34 12.77 -18.48
CA GLU A 314 12.03 12.55 -17.07
C GLU A 314 11.64 13.86 -16.36
N SER A 315 12.26 15.00 -16.72
CA SER A 315 11.94 16.30 -16.13
C SER A 315 10.48 16.71 -16.40
N THR A 316 10.03 16.56 -17.64
CA THR A 316 8.65 16.85 -18.04
C THR A 316 7.65 15.92 -17.35
N CYS A 317 7.98 14.63 -17.25
CA CYS A 317 7.13 13.64 -16.57
C CYS A 317 7.06 13.88 -15.06
N ARG A 318 8.16 14.33 -14.44
CA ARG A 318 8.17 14.74 -13.03
C ARG A 318 7.24 15.93 -12.79
N VAL A 319 7.26 16.93 -13.67
CA VAL A 319 6.33 18.08 -13.59
C VAL A 319 4.89 17.62 -13.79
N ALA A 320 4.61 16.76 -14.77
CA ALA A 320 3.28 16.19 -15.00
C ALA A 320 2.79 15.36 -13.80
N THR A 321 3.69 14.62 -13.13
CA THR A 321 3.39 13.91 -11.88
C THR A 321 3.02 14.87 -10.76
N GLY A 322 3.68 16.03 -10.68
CA GLY A 322 3.30 17.08 -9.73
C GLY A 322 1.94 17.69 -10.02
N ALA A 323 1.64 17.93 -11.30
CA ALA A 323 0.31 18.35 -11.70
C ALA A 323 -0.74 17.32 -11.29
N LEU A 324 -0.50 16.03 -11.58
CA LEU A 324 -1.40 14.94 -11.21
C LEU A 324 -1.59 14.83 -9.70
N ALA A 325 -0.51 14.94 -8.92
CA ALA A 325 -0.55 14.87 -7.45
C ALA A 325 -1.43 15.97 -6.86
N ASN A 326 -1.33 17.19 -7.38
CA ASN A 326 -2.15 18.32 -6.92
C ASN A 326 -3.61 18.16 -7.38
N VAL A 327 -3.84 17.67 -8.60
CA VAL A 327 -5.20 17.36 -9.08
C VAL A 327 -5.84 16.26 -8.25
N ALA A 328 -5.06 15.29 -7.77
CA ALA A 328 -5.47 14.20 -6.89
C ALA A 328 -5.74 14.63 -5.43
N MET A 329 -5.43 15.88 -5.05
CA MET A 329 -5.82 16.39 -3.73
C MET A 329 -7.33 16.58 -3.61
N ALA A 330 -8.03 16.81 -4.72
CA ALA A 330 -9.48 16.87 -4.74
C ALA A 330 -10.06 15.45 -4.81
N GLU A 331 -10.78 15.04 -3.77
CA GLU A 331 -11.37 13.70 -3.68
C GLU A 331 -12.29 13.40 -4.87
N ALA A 332 -13.04 14.40 -5.34
CA ALA A 332 -13.93 14.30 -6.50
C ALA A 332 -13.23 13.84 -7.80
N ASN A 333 -11.91 14.00 -7.89
CA ASN A 333 -11.13 13.62 -9.07
C ASN A 333 -10.52 12.22 -8.96
N GLN A 334 -10.32 11.69 -7.75
CA GLN A 334 -9.47 10.51 -7.53
C GLN A 334 -10.00 9.27 -8.25
N ALA A 335 -11.32 9.03 -8.26
CA ALA A 335 -11.93 7.94 -9.01
C ALA A 335 -11.68 8.05 -10.52
N GLN A 336 -11.78 9.27 -11.09
CA GLN A 336 -11.52 9.48 -12.51
C GLN A 336 -10.03 9.30 -12.85
N ILE A 337 -9.13 9.71 -11.96
CA ILE A 337 -7.68 9.50 -12.12
C ILE A 337 -7.36 8.01 -12.15
N LEU A 338 -7.91 7.23 -11.22
CA LEU A 338 -7.69 5.78 -11.14
C LEU A 338 -8.24 5.07 -12.39
N ARG A 339 -9.50 5.33 -12.76
CA ARG A 339 -10.13 4.80 -13.99
C ARG A 339 -9.42 5.21 -15.27
N GLY A 340 -8.77 6.37 -15.27
CA GLY A 340 -8.00 6.87 -16.40
C GLY A 340 -6.71 6.08 -16.70
N GLY A 341 -6.37 5.06 -15.89
CA GLY A 341 -5.14 4.28 -16.07
C GLY A 341 -3.89 4.98 -15.53
N ALA A 342 -4.06 5.99 -14.65
CA ALA A 342 -2.93 6.73 -14.09
C ALA A 342 -1.91 5.83 -13.36
N MET A 343 -2.40 4.77 -12.69
CA MET A 343 -1.54 3.88 -11.92
C MET A 343 -0.55 3.10 -12.77
N GLU A 344 -0.96 2.64 -13.95
CA GLU A 344 -0.07 1.93 -14.90
C GLU A 344 1.03 2.86 -15.41
N LEU A 345 0.67 4.10 -15.76
CA LEU A 345 1.59 5.12 -16.24
C LEU A 345 2.58 5.57 -15.15
N LEU A 346 2.10 5.76 -13.92
CA LEU A 346 2.95 6.07 -12.77
C LEU A 346 3.89 4.91 -12.44
N ALA A 347 3.43 3.66 -12.57
CA ALA A 347 4.26 2.48 -12.35
C ALA A 347 5.37 2.32 -13.39
N MET A 348 5.05 2.56 -14.66
CA MET A 348 6.02 2.61 -15.75
C MET A 348 7.06 3.71 -15.49
N PHE A 349 6.63 4.92 -15.16
CA PHE A 349 7.54 6.04 -14.88
C PHE A 349 8.42 5.78 -13.65
N ALA A 350 7.87 5.26 -12.56
CA ALA A 350 8.64 4.89 -11.36
C ALA A 350 9.66 3.78 -11.61
N GLY A 351 9.39 2.87 -12.55
CA GLY A 351 10.33 1.82 -12.96
C GLY A 351 11.52 2.38 -13.74
N ALA A 352 11.30 3.44 -14.52
CA ALA A 352 12.30 4.00 -15.43
C ALA A 352 13.08 5.21 -14.86
N CYS A 353 12.49 5.97 -13.94
CA CYS A 353 13.11 7.21 -13.43
C CYS A 353 14.47 6.94 -12.78
N VAL A 354 15.41 7.89 -12.92
CA VAL A 354 16.74 7.80 -12.30
C VAL A 354 16.97 8.86 -11.21
N ASP A 355 16.11 9.88 -11.13
CA ASP A 355 16.18 10.92 -10.11
C ASP A 355 15.27 10.57 -8.91
N PRO A 356 15.80 10.53 -7.67
CA PRO A 356 14.99 10.37 -6.46
C PRO A 356 13.83 11.37 -6.36
N THR A 357 13.99 12.58 -6.91
CA THR A 357 12.95 13.61 -6.92
C THR A 357 11.75 13.16 -7.73
N SER A 358 11.96 12.48 -8.86
CA SER A 358 10.89 11.91 -9.69
C SER A 358 10.14 10.82 -8.92
N ALA A 359 10.86 9.92 -8.27
CA ALA A 359 10.27 8.88 -7.43
C ALA A 359 9.47 9.45 -6.26
N ARG A 360 9.95 10.54 -5.64
CA ARG A 360 9.21 11.26 -4.60
C ARG A 360 7.89 11.81 -5.11
N MET A 361 7.89 12.40 -6.31
CA MET A 361 6.65 12.92 -6.90
C MET A 361 5.64 11.79 -7.15
N VAL A 362 6.09 10.63 -7.63
CA VAL A 362 5.21 9.46 -7.80
C VAL A 362 4.65 9.00 -6.46
N ALA A 363 5.50 8.79 -5.46
CA ALA A 363 5.06 8.38 -4.12
C ALA A 363 4.07 9.38 -3.50
N GLY A 364 4.31 10.69 -3.71
CA GLY A 364 3.42 11.76 -3.24
C GLY A 364 2.07 11.76 -3.95
N CYS A 365 2.05 11.54 -5.27
CA CYS A 365 0.82 11.39 -6.03
C CYS A 365 0.01 10.18 -5.53
N VAL A 366 0.67 9.04 -5.35
CA VAL A 366 0.05 7.82 -4.83
C VAL A 366 -0.51 8.05 -3.42
N ALA A 367 0.24 8.73 -2.55
CA ALA A 367 -0.24 9.04 -1.20
C ALA A 367 -1.51 9.90 -1.19
N ASN A 368 -1.64 10.83 -2.13
CA ASN A 368 -2.85 11.64 -2.27
C ASN A 368 -4.03 10.78 -2.80
N LEU A 369 -3.78 9.87 -3.75
CA LEU A 369 -4.81 8.95 -4.27
C LEU A 369 -5.28 7.95 -3.21
N CYS A 370 -4.43 7.52 -2.28
CA CYS A 370 -4.82 6.70 -1.14
C CYS A 370 -5.71 7.43 -0.12
N GLY A 371 -6.03 8.71 -0.32
CA GLY A 371 -7.01 9.45 0.49
C GLY A 371 -8.46 9.25 0.04
N PHE A 372 -8.69 8.44 -1.00
CA PHE A 372 -10.02 8.18 -1.54
C PHE A 372 -10.92 7.47 -0.53
N ASP A 373 -11.99 8.14 -0.11
CA ASP A 373 -13.08 7.54 0.67
C ASP A 373 -13.83 6.53 -0.21
N ALA A 374 -13.68 5.26 0.13
CA ALA A 374 -14.14 4.11 -0.63
C ALA A 374 -15.67 3.95 -0.65
N SER A 375 -16.40 4.78 0.09
CA SER A 375 -17.88 4.73 0.17
C SER A 375 -18.60 4.86 -1.18
N ALA A 376 -17.95 5.39 -2.23
CA ALA A 376 -18.55 5.51 -3.56
C ALA A 376 -18.32 4.28 -4.47
N GLU A 377 -17.19 3.58 -4.35
CA GLU A 377 -16.77 2.52 -5.27
C GLU A 377 -15.92 1.47 -4.55
N GLU A 378 -16.54 0.34 -4.20
CA GLU A 378 -15.85 -0.77 -3.53
C GLU A 378 -14.63 -1.23 -4.34
N ASN A 379 -13.45 -1.07 -3.73
CA ASN A 379 -12.17 -1.68 -4.13
C ASN A 379 -11.34 -1.08 -5.28
N LEU A 380 -11.68 0.06 -5.87
CA LEU A 380 -10.95 0.62 -7.03
C LEU A 380 -9.43 0.78 -6.79
N LEU A 381 -9.02 1.25 -5.62
CA LEU A 381 -7.59 1.38 -5.25
C LEU A 381 -6.82 0.06 -5.32
N HIS A 382 -7.50 -1.04 -5.05
CA HIS A 382 -6.90 -2.37 -4.99
C HIS A 382 -6.77 -2.96 -6.39
N GLU A 383 -7.81 -2.80 -7.21
CA GLU A 383 -7.82 -3.23 -8.61
C GLU A 383 -6.73 -2.52 -9.43
N CYS A 384 -6.51 -1.23 -9.17
CA CYS A 384 -5.45 -0.46 -9.85
C CYS A 384 -4.02 -0.75 -9.34
N GLY A 385 -3.84 -1.69 -8.42
CA GLY A 385 -2.50 -2.13 -7.99
C GLY A 385 -1.70 -1.11 -7.19
N VAL A 386 -2.36 -0.17 -6.49
CA VAL A 386 -1.72 0.94 -5.76
C VAL A 386 -0.65 0.46 -4.77
N LEU A 387 -0.97 -0.54 -3.94
CA LEU A 387 -0.01 -1.06 -2.96
C LEU A 387 1.21 -1.72 -3.62
N ALA A 388 1.05 -2.32 -4.81
CA ALA A 388 2.19 -2.88 -5.55
C ALA A 388 3.13 -1.78 -6.06
N LEU A 389 2.59 -0.63 -6.49
CA LEU A 389 3.41 0.52 -6.86
C LEU A 389 4.16 1.09 -5.65
N VAL A 390 3.48 1.24 -4.50
CA VAL A 390 4.13 1.70 -3.26
C VAL A 390 5.33 0.82 -2.91
N LEU A 391 5.18 -0.50 -2.95
CA LEU A 391 6.26 -1.45 -2.67
C LEU A 391 7.42 -1.34 -3.67
N ARG A 392 7.11 -1.20 -4.97
CA ARG A 392 8.13 -1.05 -6.01
C ARG A 392 8.95 0.23 -5.83
N VAL A 393 8.29 1.35 -5.53
CA VAL A 393 8.98 2.62 -5.26
C VAL A 393 9.83 2.49 -3.99
N ALA A 394 9.29 1.82 -2.96
CA ALA A 394 9.98 1.61 -1.70
C ALA A 394 11.28 0.81 -1.88
N GLU A 395 11.21 -0.34 -2.56
CA GLU A 395 12.35 -1.24 -2.76
C GLU A 395 13.57 -0.51 -3.34
N ARG A 396 13.34 0.38 -4.31
CA ARG A 396 14.42 1.10 -5.00
C ARG A 396 14.92 2.33 -4.25
N TRP A 397 14.04 3.10 -3.61
CA TRP A 397 14.35 4.48 -3.21
C TRP A 397 14.29 4.75 -1.69
N VAL A 398 13.61 3.92 -0.90
CA VAL A 398 13.60 4.05 0.58
C VAL A 398 15.02 4.02 1.19
N PRO A 399 15.95 3.17 0.72
CA PRO A 399 17.31 3.15 1.27
C PRO A 399 18.08 4.46 1.03
N THR A 400 17.84 5.14 -0.10
CA THR A 400 18.68 6.22 -0.60
C THR A 400 18.08 7.62 -0.46
N SER A 401 16.75 7.74 -0.27
CA SER A 401 16.07 9.05 -0.23
C SER A 401 15.08 9.16 0.94
N GLN A 402 15.38 10.08 1.86
CA GLN A 402 14.51 10.40 3.01
C GLN A 402 13.15 10.96 2.55
N GLU A 403 13.13 11.80 1.53
CA GLU A 403 11.88 12.38 1.05
C GLU A 403 10.95 11.32 0.44
N VAL A 404 11.52 10.31 -0.24
CA VAL A 404 10.75 9.17 -0.74
C VAL A 404 10.24 8.31 0.40
N ARG A 405 11.06 8.07 1.45
CA ARG A 405 10.62 7.36 2.67
C ARG A 405 9.38 7.99 3.28
N THR A 406 9.39 9.30 3.46
CA THR A 406 8.25 10.03 4.03
C THR A 406 6.98 9.86 3.18
N GLN A 407 7.09 9.95 1.85
CA GLN A 407 5.93 9.81 0.97
C GLN A 407 5.41 8.36 0.89
N VAL A 408 6.29 7.37 0.86
CA VAL A 408 5.94 5.94 0.92
C VAL A 408 5.22 5.63 2.23
N ALA A 409 5.74 6.10 3.37
CA ALA A 409 5.09 5.92 4.66
C ALA A 409 3.70 6.59 4.70
N ARG A 410 3.57 7.80 4.14
CA ARG A 410 2.29 8.50 4.01
C ARG A 410 1.30 7.72 3.15
N ALA A 411 1.75 7.17 2.02
CA ALA A 411 0.93 6.33 1.15
C ALA A 411 0.43 5.06 1.85
N LEU A 412 1.31 4.36 2.59
CA LEU A 412 0.92 3.18 3.38
C LEU A 412 -0.10 3.53 4.46
N ALA A 413 0.10 4.65 5.16
CA ALA A 413 -0.82 5.10 6.21
C ALA A 413 -2.21 5.43 5.66
N ASN A 414 -2.27 6.14 4.54
CA ASN A 414 -3.52 6.47 3.89
C ASN A 414 -4.20 5.21 3.32
N TYR A 415 -3.44 4.33 2.68
CA TYR A 415 -3.97 3.08 2.13
C TYR A 415 -4.53 2.15 3.21
N ALA A 416 -3.89 2.08 4.38
CA ALA A 416 -4.37 1.28 5.50
C ALA A 416 -5.71 1.79 6.08
N LYS A 417 -6.06 3.05 5.85
CA LYS A 417 -7.33 3.65 6.27
C LYS A 417 -8.47 3.40 5.29
N CYS A 418 -8.17 3.06 4.04
CA CYS A 418 -9.19 2.70 3.06
C CYS A 418 -9.88 1.38 3.44
N ASP A 419 -11.13 1.21 3.00
CA ASP A 419 -11.88 -0.03 3.20
C ASP A 419 -11.14 -1.22 2.60
N GLY A 420 -10.94 -2.28 3.40
CA GLY A 420 -10.14 -3.45 3.01
C GLY A 420 -8.64 -3.18 2.84
N GLY A 421 -8.16 -1.96 3.14
CA GLY A 421 -6.76 -1.58 3.11
C GLY A 421 -5.94 -2.28 4.18
N LYS A 422 -6.46 -2.36 5.41
CA LYS A 422 -5.85 -3.05 6.57
C LYS A 422 -5.46 -4.48 6.23
N MET A 423 -6.44 -5.27 5.80
CA MET A 423 -6.29 -6.64 5.32
C MET A 423 -5.23 -6.79 4.24
N ARG A 424 -5.20 -5.88 3.25
CA ARG A 424 -4.24 -5.96 2.14
C ARG A 424 -2.83 -5.57 2.54
N VAL A 425 -2.65 -4.60 3.44
CA VAL A 425 -1.32 -4.31 4.00
C VAL A 425 -0.83 -5.48 4.84
N ALA A 426 -1.72 -6.13 5.61
CA ALA A 426 -1.38 -7.32 6.41
C ALA A 426 -0.94 -8.52 5.57
N THR A 427 -1.65 -8.78 4.46
CA THR A 427 -1.48 -10.01 3.65
C THR A 427 -0.55 -9.84 2.45
N ARG A 428 -0.35 -8.62 1.94
CA ARG A 428 0.53 -8.38 0.79
C ARG A 428 1.99 -8.62 1.21
N PRO A 429 2.73 -9.51 0.51
CA PRO A 429 4.12 -9.77 0.83
C PRO A 429 4.96 -8.50 0.87
N GLY A 430 5.72 -8.32 1.96
CA GLY A 430 6.62 -7.19 2.14
C GLY A 430 5.97 -5.88 2.59
N ALA A 431 4.65 -5.70 2.49
CA ALA A 431 3.98 -4.45 2.86
C ALA A 431 4.04 -4.18 4.37
N LEU A 432 3.64 -5.17 5.18
CA LEU A 432 3.69 -5.05 6.63
C LEU A 432 5.13 -4.95 7.16
N ALA A 433 6.06 -5.70 6.57
CA ALA A 433 7.48 -5.62 6.91
C ALA A 433 8.09 -4.24 6.57
N LEU A 434 7.68 -3.63 5.45
CA LEU A 434 8.07 -2.27 5.09
C LEU A 434 7.50 -1.25 6.08
N ALA A 435 6.21 -1.37 6.44
CA ALA A 435 5.59 -0.50 7.45
C ALA A 435 6.33 -0.60 8.80
N PHE A 436 6.66 -1.81 9.24
CA PHE A 436 7.45 -2.03 10.46
C PHE A 436 8.84 -1.41 10.40
N ARG A 437 9.56 -1.61 9.29
CA ARG A 437 10.90 -1.06 9.08
C ARG A 437 10.89 0.48 9.16
N LEU A 438 9.95 1.12 8.46
CA LEU A 438 9.81 2.57 8.47
C LEU A 438 9.35 3.10 9.84
N ALA A 439 8.50 2.35 10.56
CA ALA A 439 8.05 2.70 11.90
C ALA A 439 9.12 2.57 13.00
N SER A 440 10.18 1.82 12.69
CA SER A 440 11.35 1.59 13.55
C SER A 440 12.56 2.45 13.14
N ASP A 441 12.49 3.16 12.01
CA ASP A 441 13.60 4.00 11.53
C ASP A 441 13.75 5.25 12.40
N GLU A 442 14.84 5.33 13.16
CA GLU A 442 15.12 6.46 14.05
C GLU A 442 15.50 7.74 13.28
N ASN A 443 15.98 7.61 12.05
CA ASN A 443 16.56 8.70 11.27
C ASN A 443 15.53 9.60 10.56
N ASP A 444 14.29 9.12 10.39
CA ASP A 444 13.21 9.88 9.74
C ASP A 444 11.96 9.91 10.61
N SER A 445 11.86 10.93 11.46
CA SER A 445 10.75 11.09 12.41
C SER A 445 9.38 11.25 11.72
N ILE A 446 9.34 11.83 10.52
CA ILE A 446 8.09 12.08 9.79
C ILE A 446 7.62 10.78 9.14
N ALA A 447 8.50 10.08 8.42
CA ALA A 447 8.18 8.76 7.86
C ALA A 447 7.77 7.78 8.97
N ARG A 448 8.51 7.79 10.09
CA ARG A 448 8.22 6.97 11.26
C ARG A 448 6.82 7.21 11.80
N ARG A 449 6.39 8.47 11.93
CA ARG A 449 5.04 8.81 12.40
C ARG A 449 3.95 8.23 11.48
N HIS A 450 4.09 8.39 10.16
CA HIS A 450 3.13 7.83 9.21
C HIS A 450 3.13 6.30 9.23
N ALA A 451 4.29 5.68 9.22
CA ALA A 451 4.41 4.22 9.23
C ALA A 451 3.83 3.60 10.52
N ARG A 452 4.02 4.25 11.67
CA ARG A 452 3.38 3.87 12.94
C ARG A 452 1.86 3.97 12.85
N SER A 453 1.33 5.05 12.24
CA SER A 453 -0.11 5.14 11.98
C SER A 453 -0.59 3.96 11.13
N ALA A 454 0.11 3.60 10.07
CA ALA A 454 -0.25 2.45 9.22
C ALA A 454 -0.26 1.13 10.02
N LEU A 455 0.74 0.89 10.88
CA LEU A 455 0.79 -0.30 11.73
C LEU A 455 -0.36 -0.34 12.74
N CYS A 456 -0.68 0.79 13.37
CA CYS A 456 -1.81 0.88 14.29
C CYS A 456 -3.11 0.56 13.56
N GLU A 457 -3.35 1.15 12.38
CA GLU A 457 -4.54 0.85 11.57
C GLU A 457 -4.66 -0.63 11.25
N VAL A 458 -3.58 -1.28 10.81
CA VAL A 458 -3.57 -2.72 10.55
C VAL A 458 -3.82 -3.52 11.82
N ALA A 459 -3.23 -3.13 12.96
CA ALA A 459 -3.41 -3.83 14.23
C ALA A 459 -4.85 -3.71 14.80
N THR A 460 -5.63 -2.71 14.36
CA THR A 460 -7.05 -2.61 14.75
C THR A 460 -7.95 -3.65 14.07
N ASP A 461 -7.47 -4.29 13.00
CA ASP A 461 -8.17 -5.38 12.33
C ASP A 461 -7.95 -6.68 13.10
N LEU A 462 -8.98 -7.13 13.82
CA LEU A 462 -8.90 -8.27 14.73
C LEU A 462 -8.83 -9.63 14.02
N ASP A 463 -9.17 -9.69 12.74
CA ASP A 463 -9.30 -10.95 12.01
C ASP A 463 -7.96 -11.41 11.44
N VAL A 464 -7.27 -10.55 10.68
CA VAL A 464 -5.98 -10.90 10.06
C VAL A 464 -4.90 -9.90 10.38
N GLY A 465 -5.24 -8.63 10.56
CA GLY A 465 -4.25 -7.58 10.82
C GLY A 465 -3.49 -7.80 12.13
N ALA A 466 -4.19 -8.09 13.23
CA ALA A 466 -3.59 -8.34 14.54
C ALA A 466 -2.71 -9.60 14.54
N GLY A 467 -3.12 -10.66 13.85
CA GLY A 467 -2.33 -11.88 13.67
C GLY A 467 -1.06 -11.62 12.87
N ALA A 468 -1.18 -11.01 11.70
CA ALA A 468 -0.04 -10.69 10.83
C ALA A 468 0.96 -9.75 11.52
N VAL A 469 0.49 -8.79 12.31
CA VAL A 469 1.35 -7.90 13.11
C VAL A 469 2.11 -8.67 14.20
N ARG A 470 1.49 -9.69 14.83
CA ARG A 470 2.19 -10.55 15.81
C ARG A 470 3.32 -11.36 15.17
N ASP A 471 3.14 -11.76 13.91
CA ASP A 471 4.14 -12.54 13.18
C ASP A 471 5.36 -11.72 12.74
N VAL A 472 5.30 -10.37 12.79
CA VAL A 472 6.46 -9.51 12.53
C VAL A 472 7.31 -9.34 13.80
N PRO A 473 8.57 -9.82 13.81
CA PRO A 473 9.42 -9.73 14.99
C PRO A 473 9.60 -8.29 15.47
N GLY A 474 9.28 -8.04 16.74
CA GLY A 474 9.42 -6.71 17.36
C GLY A 474 8.23 -5.75 17.12
N ALA A 475 7.30 -6.06 16.21
CA ALA A 475 6.16 -5.18 15.93
C ALA A 475 5.21 -5.05 17.14
N VAL A 476 4.96 -6.13 17.88
CA VAL A 476 4.16 -6.08 19.12
C VAL A 476 4.82 -5.24 20.20
N ALA A 477 6.15 -5.35 20.35
CA ALA A 477 6.90 -4.55 21.32
C ALA A 477 6.86 -3.05 20.95
N LEU A 478 6.99 -2.74 19.66
CA LEU A 478 6.84 -1.38 19.15
C LEU A 478 5.43 -0.83 19.42
N LEU A 479 4.37 -1.59 19.13
CA LEU A 479 3.00 -1.15 19.38
C LEU A 479 2.70 -0.95 20.86
N ARG A 480 3.23 -1.80 21.75
CA ARG A 480 3.12 -1.62 23.21
C ARG A 480 3.81 -0.35 23.72
N HIS A 481 4.84 0.14 23.03
CA HIS A 481 5.47 1.43 23.34
C HIS A 481 4.64 2.61 22.81
N LEU A 482 3.77 2.41 21.82
CA LEU A 482 2.97 3.47 21.20
C LEU A 482 1.60 3.66 21.86
N ALA A 483 1.05 2.59 22.43
CA ALA A 483 -0.10 2.64 23.34
C ALA A 483 0.31 3.21 24.70
#